data_AF-A0A0J9W6L0-F1
#
_entry.id   AF-A0A0J9W6L0-F1
#
_cell.length_a   1.000
_cell.length_b   1.000
_cell.length_c   1.000
_cell.angle_alpha   90.00
_cell.angle_beta   90.00
_cell.angle_gamma   90.00
#
_symmetry.space_group_name_H-M   'P 1'
#
loop_
_entity.id
_entity.type
_entity.pdbx_description
1 polymer ?
#
loop_
_entity_poly.entity_id
_entity_poly.type
_entity_poly.pdbx_seq_one_letter_code
_entity_poly.pdbx_strand_id
1 'polypeptide(L)'
;MHNYAAELREEIHRQFTQITDSIKIENSKYTLDQLSQDLVKNKFATLFAQGMIYKKKKLINWDLHLKEVLADCEIIYKISKSKLYYLKYFFVKEPSNYLIVCTSRPESIFGDVALFIHPEDTRYSAHVGKKVKIPGINREIPIRSDSSISTEFGTGIMKCTPAHDSHD
;
A
#
# COMPACT_ATOMS: atom_id res chain seq x y z
N MET A 1 -2.53 -14.41 26.77
CA MET A 1 -1.81 -14.86 25.55
C MET A 1 -0.90 -16.04 25.84
N HIS A 2 0.07 -15.94 26.76
CA HIS A 2 0.97 -17.06 27.09
C HIS A 2 0.23 -18.31 27.60
N ASN A 3 -0.75 -18.16 28.49
CA ASN A 3 -1.54 -19.30 28.99
C ASN A 3 -2.35 -19.98 27.88
N TYR A 4 -2.98 -19.21 27.00
CA TYR A 4 -3.73 -19.74 25.86
C TYR A 4 -2.82 -20.49 24.87
N ALA A 5 -1.61 -19.98 24.62
CA ALA A 5 -0.62 -20.68 23.79
C ALA A 5 -0.15 -22.00 24.43
N ALA A 6 0.00 -22.03 25.75
CA ALA A 6 0.34 -23.25 26.49
C ALA A 6 -0.79 -24.29 26.45
N GLU A 7 -2.05 -23.86 26.64
CA GLU A 7 -3.22 -24.74 26.52
C GLU A 7 -3.34 -25.36 25.12
N LEU A 8 -3.21 -24.53 24.07
CA LEU A 8 -3.23 -25.01 22.69
C LEU A 8 -2.07 -25.96 22.38
N ARG A 9 -0.88 -25.70 22.95
CA ARG A 9 0.29 -26.58 22.78
C ARG A 9 0.00 -27.98 23.29
N GLU A 10 -0.55 -28.12 24.50
CA GLU A 10 -0.86 -29.43 25.08
C GLU A 10 -1.92 -30.17 24.25
N GLU A 11 -2.94 -29.45 23.77
CA GLU A 11 -3.96 -30.03 22.91
C GLU A 11 -3.40 -30.48 21.55
N ILE A 12 -2.55 -29.67 20.92
CA ILE A 12 -1.86 -30.02 19.67
C ILE A 12 -0.99 -31.26 19.87
N HIS A 13 -0.24 -31.34 20.97
CA HIS A 13 0.59 -32.50 21.30
C HIS A 13 -0.25 -33.76 21.46
N ARG A 14 -1.33 -33.68 22.23
CA ARG A 14 -2.27 -34.79 22.42
C ARG A 14 -2.82 -35.29 21.09
N GLN A 15 -3.18 -34.39 20.18
CA GLN A 15 -3.65 -34.74 18.84
C GLN A 15 -2.55 -35.41 17.99
N PHE A 16 -1.32 -34.90 18.02
CA PHE A 16 -0.21 -35.50 17.26
C PHE A 16 0.15 -36.91 17.75
N THR A 17 0.19 -37.15 19.07
CA THR A 17 0.44 -38.49 19.63
C THR A 17 -0.63 -39.50 19.20
N GLN A 18 -1.86 -39.05 18.95
CA GLN A 18 -2.93 -39.93 18.45
C GLN A 18 -2.78 -40.26 16.95
N ILE A 19 -2.06 -39.43 16.19
CA ILE A 19 -1.85 -39.63 14.74
C ILE A 19 -0.61 -40.49 14.49
N THR A 20 0.49 -40.24 15.21
CA THR A 20 1.75 -40.95 14.96
C THR A 20 2.71 -40.90 16.15
N ASP A 21 3.42 -42.00 16.37
CA ASP A 21 4.54 -42.11 17.33
C ASP A 21 5.91 -41.83 16.69
N SER A 22 5.96 -41.57 15.37
CA SER A 22 7.22 -41.38 14.63
C SER A 22 7.88 -40.02 14.90
N ILE A 23 7.16 -39.08 15.51
CA ILE A 23 7.61 -37.71 15.78
C ILE A 23 7.93 -37.58 17.28
N LYS A 24 9.16 -37.19 17.59
CA LYS A 24 9.62 -36.92 18.96
C LYS A 24 9.12 -35.56 19.46
N ILE A 25 7.91 -35.55 20.00
CA ILE A 25 7.24 -34.34 20.53
C ILE A 25 8.05 -33.71 21.67
N GLU A 26 8.82 -34.49 22.41
CA GLU A 26 9.71 -34.01 23.48
C GLU A 26 10.78 -33.03 22.98
N ASN A 27 11.11 -33.06 21.68
CA ASN A 27 12.08 -32.16 21.05
C ASN A 27 11.44 -30.92 20.40
N SER A 28 10.13 -30.73 20.57
CA SER A 28 9.41 -29.56 20.05
C SER A 28 10.06 -28.25 20.51
N LYS A 29 10.11 -27.28 19.58
CA LYS A 29 10.60 -25.92 19.81
C LYS A 29 9.52 -24.94 19.42
N TYR A 30 9.40 -23.85 20.16
CA TYR A 30 8.40 -22.82 19.90
C TYR A 30 9.06 -21.50 19.56
N THR A 31 8.39 -20.70 18.75
CA THR A 31 8.90 -19.42 18.25
C THR A 31 9.14 -18.41 19.37
N LEU A 32 8.40 -18.50 20.47
CA LEU A 32 8.54 -17.63 21.64
C LEU A 32 9.49 -18.19 22.72
N ASP A 33 10.10 -19.36 22.53
CA ASP A 33 11.11 -19.87 23.46
C ASP A 33 12.40 -19.04 23.39
N GLN A 34 13.12 -18.97 24.50
CA GLN A 34 14.36 -18.19 24.62
C GLN A 34 15.38 -18.52 23.50
N LEU A 35 15.58 -19.81 23.21
CA LEU A 35 16.50 -20.26 22.17
C LEU A 35 16.10 -19.76 20.77
N SER A 36 14.80 -19.80 20.44
CA SER A 36 14.28 -19.31 19.16
C SER A 36 14.40 -17.80 19.05
N GLN A 37 14.09 -17.08 20.13
CA GLN A 37 14.23 -15.62 20.17
C GLN A 37 15.69 -15.18 19.99
N ASP A 38 16.63 -15.87 20.64
CA ASP A 38 18.06 -15.55 20.53
C ASP A 38 18.59 -15.84 19.12
N LEU A 39 18.12 -16.93 18.49
CA LEU A 39 18.45 -17.23 17.09
C LEU A 39 17.95 -16.14 16.14
N VAL A 40 16.71 -15.67 16.30
CA VAL A 40 16.14 -14.60 15.48
C VAL A 40 16.92 -13.29 15.66
N LYS A 41 17.23 -12.90 16.90
CA LYS A 41 18.04 -11.70 17.19
C LYS A 41 19.42 -11.78 16.55
N ASN A 42 20.09 -12.91 16.67
CA ASN A 42 21.42 -13.14 16.09
C ASN A 42 21.38 -13.08 14.56
N LYS A 43 20.37 -13.69 13.93
CA LYS A 43 20.20 -13.63 12.47
C LYS A 43 19.86 -12.22 12.00
N PHE A 44 19.00 -11.51 12.71
CA PHE A 44 18.70 -10.10 12.42
C PHE A 44 19.97 -9.25 12.47
N ALA A 45 20.77 -9.35 13.53
CA ALA A 45 22.03 -8.63 13.66
C ALA A 45 23.03 -8.96 12.54
N THR A 46 23.10 -10.24 12.15
CA THR A 46 23.95 -10.69 11.04
C THR A 46 23.53 -10.06 9.71
N LEU A 47 22.24 -10.14 9.38
CA LEU A 47 21.70 -9.59 8.12
C LEU A 47 21.79 -8.07 8.10
N PHE A 48 21.63 -7.41 9.25
CA PHE A 48 21.84 -5.97 9.39
C PHE A 48 23.30 -5.59 9.16
N ALA A 49 24.26 -6.31 9.76
CA ALA A 49 25.69 -6.08 9.54
C ALA A 49 26.12 -6.33 8.08
N GLN A 50 25.44 -7.23 7.37
CA GLN A 50 25.63 -7.49 5.95
C GLN A 50 24.96 -6.43 5.03
N GLY A 51 24.26 -5.45 5.59
CA GLY A 51 23.56 -4.42 4.82
C GLY A 51 22.26 -4.89 4.14
N MET A 52 21.76 -6.08 4.47
CA MET A 52 20.51 -6.62 3.90
C MET A 52 19.26 -6.07 4.60
N ILE A 53 19.40 -5.54 5.82
CA ILE A 53 18.31 -4.92 6.58
C ILE A 53 18.59 -3.43 6.72
N TYR A 54 17.58 -2.61 6.46
CA TYR A 54 17.67 -1.15 6.57
C TYR A 54 16.36 -0.55 7.10
N LYS A 55 16.42 0.70 7.55
CA LYS A 55 15.25 1.48 7.97
C LYS A 55 15.06 2.68 7.06
N LYS A 56 13.92 2.76 6.37
CA LYS A 56 13.54 3.87 5.50
C LYS A 56 12.04 4.14 5.62
N LYS A 57 11.61 5.34 5.24
CA LYS A 57 10.20 5.65 5.02
C LYS A 57 9.75 5.00 3.71
N LYS A 58 8.70 4.18 3.78
CA LYS A 58 8.03 3.51 2.66
C LYS A 58 6.53 3.61 2.92
N LEU A 59 5.72 3.63 1.86
CA LEU A 59 4.30 3.36 1.98
C LEU A 59 4.10 1.91 2.47
N ILE A 60 3.17 1.74 3.39
CA ILE A 60 2.88 0.47 4.06
C ILE A 60 1.38 0.22 4.05
N ASN A 61 0.99 -1.05 4.09
CA ASN A 61 -0.40 -1.40 4.36
C ASN A 61 -0.64 -1.25 5.86
N TRP A 62 -1.55 -0.36 6.25
CA TRP A 62 -1.87 -0.09 7.64
C TRP A 62 -3.30 -0.49 7.94
N ASP A 63 -3.49 -1.34 8.95
CA ASP A 63 -4.81 -1.74 9.42
C ASP A 63 -5.25 -0.86 10.61
N LEU A 64 -6.42 -0.20 10.49
CA LEU A 64 -6.94 0.68 11.54
C LEU A 64 -7.49 -0.06 12.77
N HIS A 65 -7.94 -1.30 12.59
CA HIS A 65 -8.50 -2.12 13.67
C HIS A 65 -7.39 -2.76 14.51
N LEU A 66 -6.43 -3.39 13.84
CA LEU A 66 -5.26 -4.00 14.48
C LEU A 66 -4.25 -2.95 14.95
N LYS A 67 -4.22 -1.78 14.29
CA LYS A 67 -3.24 -0.70 14.52
C LYS A 67 -1.81 -1.18 14.28
N GLU A 68 -1.63 -1.97 13.23
CA GLU A 68 -0.36 -2.60 12.88
C GLU A 68 -0.12 -2.53 11.36
N VAL A 69 1.13 -2.79 10.99
CA VAL A 69 1.57 -2.87 9.60
C VAL A 69 1.34 -4.29 9.09
N LEU A 70 0.76 -4.41 7.90
CA LEU A 70 0.55 -5.69 7.23
C LEU A 70 1.53 -5.87 6.07
N ALA A 71 2.06 -7.09 5.95
CA ALA A 71 2.80 -7.52 4.77
C ALA A 71 1.87 -7.72 3.57
N ASP A 72 2.40 -7.60 2.35
CA ASP A 72 1.59 -7.76 1.13
C ASP A 72 0.92 -9.14 1.06
N CYS A 73 1.55 -10.19 1.62
CA CYS A 73 0.98 -11.54 1.67
C CYS A 73 -0.17 -11.71 2.68
N GLU A 74 -0.41 -10.71 3.54
CA GLU A 74 -1.51 -10.71 4.52
C GLU A 74 -2.74 -9.96 3.98
N ILE A 75 -2.62 -9.32 2.82
CA ILE A 75 -3.70 -8.55 2.20
C ILE A 75 -4.60 -9.46 1.37
N ILE A 76 -5.89 -9.44 1.68
CA ILE A 76 -6.91 -10.19 0.95
C ILE A 76 -7.75 -9.21 0.12
N TYR A 77 -7.60 -9.28 -1.20
CA TYR A 77 -8.38 -8.44 -2.13
C TYR A 77 -9.79 -8.99 -2.31
N LYS A 78 -10.79 -8.11 -2.20
CA LYS A 78 -12.20 -8.42 -2.44
C LYS A 78 -12.80 -7.41 -3.39
N ILE A 79 -13.63 -7.89 -4.33
CA ILE A 79 -14.36 -7.01 -5.24
C ILE A 79 -15.45 -6.28 -4.46
N SER A 80 -15.49 -4.96 -4.60
CA SER A 80 -16.50 -4.10 -3.99
C SER A 80 -17.07 -3.13 -5.02
N LYS A 81 -18.35 -2.78 -4.88
CA LYS A 81 -18.97 -1.73 -5.68
C LYS A 81 -18.58 -0.38 -5.11
N SER A 82 -17.91 0.44 -5.92
CA SER A 82 -17.55 1.81 -5.57
C SER A 82 -18.11 2.81 -6.58
N LYS A 83 -18.20 4.07 -6.18
CA LYS A 83 -18.59 5.18 -7.06
C LYS A 83 -17.34 5.82 -7.65
N LEU A 84 -17.42 6.24 -8.91
CA LEU A 84 -16.43 7.09 -9.53
C LEU A 84 -16.89 8.55 -9.45
N TYR A 85 -15.98 9.41 -9.01
CA TYR A 85 -16.18 10.84 -8.86
C TYR A 85 -15.41 11.58 -9.96
N TYR A 86 -16.02 12.65 -10.47
CA TYR A 86 -15.47 13.48 -11.54
C TYR A 86 -15.26 14.89 -10.99
N LEU A 87 -14.00 15.33 -10.90
CA LEU A 87 -13.61 16.57 -10.23
C LEU A 87 -12.93 17.52 -11.21
N LYS A 88 -13.23 18.82 -11.10
CA LYS A 88 -12.69 19.86 -11.98
C LYS A 88 -11.40 20.46 -11.41
N TYR A 89 -10.29 20.29 -12.11
CA TYR A 89 -8.99 20.91 -11.79
C TYR A 89 -8.77 22.10 -12.72
N PHE A 90 -8.88 23.31 -12.19
CA PHE A 90 -8.76 24.55 -12.97
C PHE A 90 -7.31 24.87 -13.29
N PHE A 91 -7.04 25.33 -14.51
CA PHE A 91 -5.70 25.76 -14.90
C PHE A 91 -5.28 27.03 -14.14
N VAL A 92 -4.01 27.09 -13.73
CA VAL A 92 -3.47 28.24 -12.99
C VAL A 92 -3.47 29.51 -13.84
N LYS A 93 -3.06 29.39 -15.12
CA LYS A 93 -2.94 30.52 -16.06
C LYS A 93 -4.25 30.86 -16.77
N GLU A 94 -5.21 29.94 -16.79
CA GLU A 94 -6.47 30.06 -17.55
C GLU A 94 -7.62 29.62 -16.64
N PRO A 95 -8.04 30.44 -15.65
CA PRO A 95 -8.96 30.01 -14.58
C PRO A 95 -10.35 29.59 -15.05
N SER A 96 -10.75 29.96 -16.27
CA SER A 96 -12.01 29.53 -16.90
C SER A 96 -11.92 28.11 -17.47
N ASN A 97 -10.71 27.59 -17.69
CA ASN A 97 -10.44 26.28 -18.26
C ASN A 97 -10.12 25.27 -17.16
N TYR A 98 -10.54 24.02 -17.35
CA TYR A 98 -10.32 22.95 -16.38
C TYR A 98 -10.14 21.59 -17.06
N LEU A 99 -9.52 20.67 -16.33
CA LEU A 99 -9.52 19.24 -16.61
C LEU A 99 -10.50 18.53 -15.70
N ILE A 100 -11.14 17.48 -16.21
CA ILE A 100 -11.97 16.59 -15.40
C ILE A 100 -11.12 15.38 -15.04
N VAL A 101 -10.93 15.13 -13.75
CA VAL A 101 -10.19 13.98 -13.22
C VAL A 101 -11.19 12.98 -12.63
N CYS A 102 -11.02 11.70 -12.97
CA CYS A 102 -11.81 10.60 -12.44
C CYS A 102 -11.10 9.94 -11.26
N THR A 103 -11.78 9.75 -10.12
CA THR A 103 -11.23 9.00 -8.99
C THR A 103 -12.30 8.32 -8.15
N SER A 104 -11.98 7.19 -7.53
CA SER A 104 -12.80 6.54 -6.51
C SER A 104 -12.58 7.09 -5.10
N ARG A 105 -11.52 7.90 -4.87
CA ARG A 105 -11.10 8.42 -3.57
C ARG A 105 -11.05 9.96 -3.57
N PRO A 106 -12.19 10.66 -3.66
CA PRO A 106 -12.23 12.13 -3.69
C PRO A 106 -11.60 12.79 -2.46
N GLU A 107 -11.60 12.12 -1.31
CA GLU A 107 -10.97 12.58 -0.07
C GLU A 107 -9.43 12.70 -0.19
N SER A 108 -8.81 11.93 -1.10
CA SER A 108 -7.35 11.89 -1.26
C SER A 108 -6.79 13.02 -2.12
N ILE A 109 -7.64 13.84 -2.75
CA ILE A 109 -7.20 14.91 -3.68
C ILE A 109 -6.32 15.97 -3.01
N PHE A 110 -6.48 16.19 -1.71
CA PHE A 110 -5.67 17.13 -0.95
C PHE A 110 -4.20 16.67 -0.82
N GLY A 111 -3.93 15.39 -1.08
CA GLY A 111 -2.59 14.81 -1.15
C GLY A 111 -1.97 14.82 -2.55
N ASP A 112 -2.67 15.30 -3.59
CA ASP A 112 -2.20 15.20 -4.97
C ASP A 112 -0.91 15.98 -5.21
N VAL A 113 0.09 15.36 -5.84
CA VAL A 113 1.36 16.02 -6.16
C VAL A 113 1.50 16.33 -7.64
N ALA A 114 0.77 15.63 -8.50
CA ALA A 114 0.73 15.84 -9.94
C ALA A 114 -0.54 15.23 -10.55
N LEU A 115 -0.88 15.68 -11.75
CA LEU A 115 -1.75 14.93 -12.67
C LEU A 115 -0.89 14.30 -13.75
N PHE A 116 -1.25 13.10 -14.17
CA PHE A 116 -0.58 12.42 -15.27
C PHE A 116 -1.55 12.10 -16.40
N ILE A 117 -1.00 12.19 -17.62
CA ILE A 117 -1.72 12.03 -18.88
C ILE A 117 -0.89 11.11 -19.77
N HIS A 118 -1.54 10.24 -20.52
CA HIS A 118 -0.83 9.43 -21.51
C HIS A 118 -0.25 10.34 -22.62
N PRO A 119 1.03 10.21 -23.01
CA PRO A 119 1.67 11.09 -23.99
C PRO A 119 0.98 11.07 -25.37
N GLU A 120 0.40 9.94 -25.76
CA GLU A 120 -0.31 9.77 -27.04
C GLU A 120 -1.80 10.14 -26.96
N ASP A 121 -2.30 10.56 -25.78
CA ASP A 121 -3.69 11.02 -25.67
C ASP A 121 -3.85 12.40 -26.30
N THR A 122 -4.29 12.42 -27.56
CA THR A 122 -4.48 13.64 -28.35
C THR A 122 -5.48 14.61 -27.73
N ARG A 123 -6.33 14.16 -26.80
CA ARG A 123 -7.30 15.02 -26.10
C ARG A 123 -6.61 15.98 -25.13
N TYR A 124 -5.48 15.56 -24.52
CA TYR A 124 -4.88 16.30 -23.41
C TYR A 124 -3.36 16.45 -23.45
N SER A 125 -2.65 15.81 -24.38
CA SER A 125 -1.17 15.85 -24.48
C SER A 125 -0.61 17.28 -24.57
N ALA A 126 -1.34 18.21 -25.20
CA ALA A 126 -0.99 19.63 -25.26
C ALA A 126 -1.01 20.36 -23.90
N HIS A 127 -1.55 19.74 -22.85
CA HIS A 127 -1.60 20.30 -21.50
C HIS A 127 -0.43 19.84 -20.61
N VAL A 128 0.39 18.89 -21.06
CA VAL A 128 1.60 18.46 -20.35
C VAL A 128 2.54 19.67 -20.14
N GLY A 129 3.06 19.80 -18.92
CA GLY A 129 3.88 20.95 -18.51
C GLY A 129 3.09 22.17 -18.02
N LYS A 130 1.76 22.22 -18.24
CA LYS A 130 0.90 23.22 -17.57
C LYS A 130 0.69 22.85 -16.10
N LYS A 131 0.11 23.78 -15.34
CA LYS A 131 -0.25 23.59 -13.93
C LYS A 131 -1.75 23.80 -13.71
N VAL A 132 -2.29 23.05 -12.76
CA VAL A 132 -3.68 23.17 -12.29
C VAL A 132 -3.72 23.38 -10.77
N LYS A 133 -4.86 23.86 -10.27
CA LYS A 133 -5.12 23.97 -8.83
C LYS A 133 -5.91 22.77 -8.33
N ILE A 134 -5.56 22.28 -7.15
CA ILE A 134 -6.33 21.24 -6.46
C ILE A 134 -7.68 21.84 -6.04
N PRO A 135 -8.80 21.13 -6.30
CA PRO A 135 -10.12 21.62 -5.89
C PRO A 135 -10.19 21.90 -4.39
N GLY A 136 -10.73 23.07 -4.02
CA GLY A 136 -10.96 23.45 -2.62
C GLY A 136 -9.74 23.97 -1.86
N ILE A 137 -8.53 23.94 -2.44
CA ILE A 137 -7.33 24.53 -1.83
C ILE A 137 -6.52 25.33 -2.85
N ASN A 138 -5.78 26.35 -2.40
CA ASN A 138 -4.95 27.16 -3.29
C ASN A 138 -3.55 26.53 -3.52
N ARG A 139 -3.48 25.21 -3.76
CA ARG A 139 -2.23 24.51 -4.08
C ARG A 139 -2.19 24.18 -5.57
N GLU A 140 -1.06 24.48 -6.19
CA GLU A 140 -0.80 24.20 -7.61
C GLU A 140 -0.03 22.89 -7.78
N ILE A 141 -0.41 22.10 -8.78
CA ILE A 141 0.26 20.86 -9.16
C ILE A 141 0.56 20.83 -10.66
N PRO A 142 1.68 20.24 -11.08
CA PRO A 142 2.03 20.09 -12.49
C PRO A 142 1.22 18.98 -13.15
N ILE A 143 1.04 19.12 -14.47
CA ILE A 143 0.61 18.06 -15.37
C ILE A 143 1.85 17.42 -16.00
N ARG A 144 1.97 16.10 -15.88
CA ARG A 144 3.08 15.30 -16.41
C ARG A 144 2.55 14.24 -17.38
N SER A 145 3.47 13.63 -18.13
CA SER A 145 3.16 12.51 -19.01
C SER A 145 3.66 11.19 -18.44
N ASP A 146 2.85 10.14 -18.55
CA ASP A 146 3.24 8.76 -18.21
C ASP A 146 2.53 7.78 -19.16
N SER A 147 3.31 6.95 -19.86
CA SER A 147 2.81 5.97 -20.83
C SER A 147 2.17 4.73 -20.19
N SER A 148 2.29 4.55 -18.87
CA SER A 148 1.63 3.45 -18.15
C SER A 148 0.13 3.69 -17.91
N ILE A 149 -0.36 4.91 -18.17
CA ILE A 149 -1.74 5.30 -17.89
C ILE A 149 -2.66 4.91 -19.03
N SER A 150 -3.77 4.25 -18.69
CA SER A 150 -4.82 3.94 -19.67
C SER A 150 -5.55 5.20 -20.12
N THR A 151 -5.68 5.37 -21.44
CA THR A 151 -6.51 6.43 -22.06
C THR A 151 -8.00 6.12 -21.99
N GLU A 152 -8.37 4.85 -21.81
CA GLU A 152 -9.76 4.37 -21.84
C GLU A 152 -10.44 4.45 -20.46
N PHE A 153 -9.67 4.35 -19.38
CA PHE A 153 -10.23 4.34 -18.03
C PHE A 153 -10.66 5.75 -17.57
N GLY A 154 -11.96 5.90 -17.30
CA GLY A 154 -12.52 7.14 -16.76
C GLY A 154 -12.34 8.32 -17.72
N THR A 155 -11.43 9.23 -17.37
CA THR A 155 -11.11 10.42 -18.19
C THR A 155 -9.78 10.30 -18.95
N GLY A 156 -8.98 9.26 -18.71
CA GLY A 156 -7.60 9.18 -19.22
C GLY A 156 -6.60 10.09 -18.47
N ILE A 157 -7.06 10.78 -17.41
CA ILE A 157 -6.23 11.60 -16.53
C ILE A 157 -6.19 10.95 -15.15
N MET A 158 -4.98 10.63 -14.69
CA MET A 158 -4.73 10.05 -13.38
C MET A 158 -4.25 11.12 -12.41
N LYS A 159 -4.86 11.21 -11.22
CA LYS A 159 -4.26 11.95 -10.11
C LYS A 159 -3.20 11.08 -9.43
N CYS A 160 -2.08 11.70 -9.02
CA CYS A 160 -1.01 11.03 -8.29
C CYS A 160 -0.95 11.58 -6.86
N THR A 161 -1.12 10.68 -5.89
CA THR A 161 -1.17 10.91 -4.44
C THR A 161 -0.25 9.91 -3.70
N PRO A 162 1.10 10.03 -3.80
CA PRO A 162 2.06 9.01 -3.33
C PRO A 162 2.00 8.67 -1.84
N ALA A 163 1.37 9.53 -1.03
CA ALA A 163 1.15 9.28 0.39
C ALA A 163 0.06 8.22 0.66
N HIS A 164 -0.72 7.83 -0.35
CA HIS A 164 -1.93 7.02 -0.21
C HIS A 164 -2.09 5.91 -1.27
N ASP A 165 -1.23 5.82 -2.28
CA ASP A 165 -1.20 4.72 -3.24
C ASP A 165 0.25 4.35 -3.59
N SER A 166 0.52 3.05 -3.71
CA SER A 166 1.84 2.54 -4.10
C SER A 166 2.12 2.64 -5.60
N HIS A 167 1.08 2.85 -6.41
CA HIS A 167 1.18 2.99 -7.87
C HIS A 167 1.36 4.45 -8.33
N ASP A 168 1.27 5.40 -7.40
CA ASP A 168 1.43 6.85 -7.64
C ASP A 168 2.90 7.29 -7.53
#